data_AF-A0A662S6F6-F1
#
_entry.id   AF-A0A662S6F6-F1
#
_cell.length_a   1.000
_cell.length_b   1.000
_cell.length_c   1.000
_cell.angle_alpha   90.00
_cell.angle_beta   90.00
_cell.angle_gamma   90.00
#
_symmetry.space_group_name_H-M   'P 1'
#
loop_
_entity.id
_entity.type
_entity.pdbx_description
1 polymer ?
#
loop_
_entity_poly.entity_id
_entity_poly.type
_entity_poly.pdbx_seq_one_letter_code
_entity_poly.pdbx_strand_id
1 'polypeptide(L)'
;MEWEVFLLRFFSEHSRISDGIAAVPVLRDLTYSLTNMVSPYPPAEVPTSKAVEWIKRNKDNPFFLWIHYMDVHNPYLVREDLKDVGRLSYFFMEQYLVNRSQQGYRKREKITVDDKLRRVISTILEIYDRRISRIDANIGKLVDIIRGEGLSKETVLIFTSDHGQGFLEHGFYSHGAYFYEEILRAP
;
A
#
# COMPACT_ATOMS: atom_id res chain seq x y z
N MET A 1 -27.22 16.75 10.15
CA MET A 1 -26.69 17.55 11.26
C MET A 1 -26.89 16.88 12.62
N GLU A 2 -27.02 15.53 12.69
CA GLU A 2 -27.22 14.79 13.95
C GLU A 2 -26.10 13.77 14.25
N TRP A 3 -25.30 13.38 13.26
CA TRP A 3 -24.22 12.39 13.44
C TRP A 3 -22.94 12.96 14.06
N GLU A 4 -22.65 14.24 13.85
CA GLU A 4 -21.48 14.92 14.43
C GLU A 4 -21.61 15.04 15.97
N VAL A 5 -22.84 15.24 16.46
CA VAL A 5 -23.13 15.31 17.90
C VAL A 5 -22.98 13.94 18.56
N PHE A 6 -23.31 12.85 17.84
CA PHE A 6 -23.15 11.47 18.34
C PHE A 6 -21.67 11.10 18.51
N LEU A 7 -20.82 11.42 17.53
CA LEU A 7 -19.37 11.13 17.61
C LEU A 7 -18.70 11.93 18.74
N LEU A 8 -19.06 13.22 18.90
CA LEU A 8 -18.53 14.04 20.00
C LEU A 8 -18.91 13.50 21.38
N ARG A 9 -20.14 13.01 21.56
CA ARG A 9 -20.57 12.38 22.83
C ARG A 9 -19.89 11.04 23.09
N PHE A 10 -19.74 10.20 22.06
CA PHE A 10 -19.06 8.92 22.18
C PHE A 10 -17.61 9.09 22.67
N PHE A 11 -16.88 10.05 22.11
CA PHE A 11 -15.50 10.34 22.55
C PHE A 11 -15.44 11.04 23.92
N SER A 12 -16.40 11.91 24.27
CA SER A 12 -16.39 12.55 25.60
C SER A 12 -16.72 11.59 26.74
N GLU A 13 -17.55 10.58 26.49
CA GLU A 13 -17.95 9.60 27.52
C GLU A 13 -16.90 8.49 27.73
N HIS A 14 -16.08 8.19 26.71
CA HIS A 14 -15.14 7.05 26.75
C HIS A 14 -13.67 7.44 26.79
N SER A 15 -13.33 8.73 26.69
CA SER A 15 -11.97 9.22 26.89
C SER A 15 -11.93 10.16 28.09
N ARG A 16 -11.32 9.70 29.19
CA ARG A 16 -10.85 10.61 30.25
C ARG A 16 -9.66 11.39 29.70
N ILE A 17 -9.91 12.40 28.88
CA ILE A 17 -8.90 13.36 28.45
C ILE A 17 -9.38 14.72 28.94
N SER A 18 -9.02 15.04 30.17
CA SER A 18 -8.93 16.42 30.62
C SER A 18 -7.84 17.12 29.81
N ASP A 19 -8.08 18.40 29.49
CA ASP A 19 -7.14 19.37 28.91
C ASP A 19 -7.09 19.47 27.37
N GLY A 20 -8.18 19.99 26.80
CA GLY A 20 -8.23 21.31 26.14
C GLY A 20 -7.37 21.64 24.90
N ILE A 21 -6.33 20.87 24.54
CA ILE A 21 -5.44 21.19 23.38
C ILE A 21 -5.18 19.96 22.49
N ALA A 22 -5.54 18.75 22.92
CA ALA A 22 -5.27 17.51 22.18
C ALA A 22 -6.32 17.11 21.11
N ALA A 23 -7.48 17.77 21.05
CA ALA A 23 -8.57 17.37 20.15
C ALA A 23 -8.43 17.90 18.71
N VAL A 24 -7.70 19.00 18.49
CA VAL A 24 -7.59 19.67 17.18
C VAL A 24 -6.77 18.85 16.16
N PRO A 25 -5.64 18.21 16.52
CA PRO A 25 -4.92 17.33 15.60
C PRO A 25 -5.76 16.11 15.22
N VAL A 26 -6.47 15.49 16.17
CA VAL A 26 -7.30 14.30 15.92
C VAL A 26 -8.47 14.63 15.00
N LEU A 27 -9.16 15.76 15.19
CA LEU A 27 -10.25 16.19 14.31
C LEU A 27 -9.75 16.62 12.93
N ARG A 28 -8.57 17.25 12.83
CA ARG A 28 -7.91 17.58 11.56
C ARG A 28 -7.49 16.32 10.81
N ASP A 29 -6.86 15.37 11.49
CA ASP A 29 -6.41 14.11 10.91
C ASP A 29 -7.61 13.22 10.55
N LEU A 30 -8.70 13.29 11.31
CA LEU A 30 -9.97 12.64 10.99
C LEU A 30 -10.63 13.28 9.75
N THR A 31 -10.70 14.61 9.64
CA THR A 31 -11.24 15.31 8.46
C THR A 31 -10.37 15.13 7.21
N TYR A 32 -9.04 15.09 7.34
CA TYR A 32 -8.12 14.69 6.27
C TYR A 32 -8.33 13.22 5.87
N SER A 33 -8.51 12.31 6.84
CA SER A 33 -8.76 10.88 6.57
C SER A 33 -10.12 10.63 5.91
N LEU A 34 -11.13 11.43 6.24
CA LEU A 34 -12.48 11.29 5.72
C LEU A 34 -12.63 11.86 4.31
N THR A 35 -11.80 12.83 3.91
CA THR A 35 -11.97 13.55 2.64
C THR A 35 -11.00 13.12 1.54
N ASN A 36 -9.77 12.67 1.85
CA ASN A 36 -8.74 12.41 0.83
C ASN A 36 -7.74 11.30 1.21
N MET A 37 -8.18 10.18 1.80
CA MET A 37 -7.37 8.95 1.81
C MET A 37 -7.22 8.40 0.39
N VAL A 38 -6.23 8.93 -0.31
CA VAL A 38 -5.77 8.49 -1.62
C VAL A 38 -4.34 8.03 -1.43
N SER A 39 -3.98 6.88 -2.00
CA SER A 39 -2.59 6.46 -2.10
C SER A 39 -1.74 7.65 -2.61
N PRO A 40 -0.61 8.00 -1.96
CA PRO A 40 0.27 9.06 -2.44
C PRO A 40 0.93 8.68 -3.77
N TYR A 41 0.89 7.40 -4.12
CA TYR A 41 1.42 6.87 -5.36
C TYR A 41 0.31 6.65 -6.39
N PRO A 42 0.57 7.00 -7.66
CA PRO A 42 -0.37 6.72 -8.73
C PRO A 42 -0.49 5.21 -8.96
N PRO A 43 -1.66 4.71 -9.40
CA PRO A 43 -1.83 3.30 -9.70
C PRO A 43 -1.07 2.91 -10.98
N ALA A 44 -0.79 1.62 -11.16
CA ALA A 44 0.04 1.04 -12.22
C ALA A 44 -0.32 1.50 -13.65
N GLU A 45 -1.58 1.86 -13.91
CA GLU A 45 -2.02 2.34 -15.22
C GLU A 45 -1.34 3.65 -15.63
N VAL A 46 -1.04 4.54 -14.67
CA VAL A 46 -0.47 5.86 -14.94
C VAL A 46 0.98 5.76 -15.43
N PRO A 47 1.93 5.13 -14.72
CA PRO A 47 3.29 4.96 -15.23
C PRO A 47 3.30 4.11 -16.51
N THR A 48 2.44 3.09 -16.60
CA THR A 48 2.33 2.24 -17.80
C THR A 48 1.90 3.02 -19.03
N SER A 49 0.85 3.83 -18.94
CA SER A 49 0.36 4.63 -20.08
C SER A 49 1.43 5.62 -20.55
N LYS A 50 2.12 6.29 -19.61
CA LYS A 50 3.23 7.19 -19.92
C LYS A 50 4.40 6.48 -20.60
N ALA A 51 4.74 5.28 -20.13
CA ALA A 51 5.78 4.46 -20.75
C ALA A 51 5.42 4.03 -22.16
N VAL A 52 4.18 3.57 -22.40
CA VAL A 52 3.69 3.19 -23.74
C VAL A 52 3.76 4.36 -24.71
N GLU A 53 3.28 5.53 -24.31
CA GLU A 53 3.36 6.73 -25.14
C GLU A 53 4.81 7.11 -25.46
N TRP A 54 5.70 6.98 -24.47
CA TRP A 54 7.11 7.29 -24.63
C TRP A 54 7.78 6.31 -25.60
N ILE A 55 7.54 5.00 -25.47
CA ILE A 55 8.07 3.97 -26.37
C ILE A 55 7.66 4.28 -27.82
N LYS A 56 6.38 4.55 -28.06
CA LYS A 56 5.87 4.84 -29.42
C LYS A 56 6.56 6.03 -30.08
N ARG A 57 6.93 7.06 -29.30
CA ARG A 57 7.62 8.25 -29.79
C ARG A 57 9.12 8.04 -30.03
N ASN A 58 9.74 7.05 -29.38
CA ASN A 58 11.19 6.88 -29.36
C ASN A 58 11.66 5.56 -29.99
N LYS A 59 10.75 4.72 -30.49
CA LYS A 59 11.02 3.36 -30.97
C LYS A 59 12.08 3.25 -32.08
N ASP A 60 12.33 4.33 -32.82
CA ASP A 60 13.31 4.33 -33.91
C ASP A 60 14.76 4.59 -33.43
N ASN A 61 14.98 4.76 -32.11
CA ASN A 61 16.29 4.96 -31.50
C ASN A 61 16.51 3.97 -30.34
N PRO A 62 17.77 3.60 -30.03
CA PRO A 62 18.08 2.88 -28.79
C PRO A 62 17.61 3.67 -27.57
N PHE A 63 16.99 2.98 -26.62
CA PHE A 63 16.48 3.62 -25.41
C PHE A 63 16.82 2.85 -24.14
N PHE A 64 16.82 3.59 -23.03
CA PHE A 64 16.75 3.06 -21.68
C PHE A 64 15.50 3.64 -21.02
N LEU A 65 14.60 2.78 -20.56
CA LEU A 65 13.35 3.16 -19.91
C LEU A 65 13.25 2.44 -18.56
N TRP A 66 13.11 3.22 -17.49
CA TRP A 66 12.90 2.71 -16.14
C TRP A 66 11.48 3.06 -15.67
N ILE A 67 10.75 2.05 -15.23
CA ILE A 67 9.36 2.15 -14.79
C ILE A 67 9.31 1.62 -13.36
N HIS A 68 8.79 2.44 -12.44
CA HIS A 68 8.69 2.09 -11.03
C HIS A 68 7.21 2.01 -10.61
N TYR A 69 6.78 0.80 -10.24
CA TYR A 69 5.43 0.53 -9.74
C TYR A 69 5.41 0.62 -8.21
N MET A 70 4.41 1.31 -7.67
CA MET A 70 4.28 1.54 -6.22
C MET A 70 2.98 0.94 -5.65
N ASP A 71 2.22 0.18 -6.45
CA ASP A 71 0.92 -0.36 -6.05
C ASP A 71 1.03 -1.36 -4.89
N VAL A 72 2.19 -1.96 -4.62
CA VAL A 72 2.34 -2.88 -3.47
C VAL A 72 2.96 -2.20 -2.23
N HIS A 73 3.22 -0.89 -2.31
CA HIS A 73 3.67 -0.10 -1.18
C HIS A 73 2.46 0.39 -0.35
N ASN A 74 2.58 0.33 0.98
CA ASN A 74 1.57 0.87 1.88
C ASN A 74 1.59 2.42 1.87
N PRO A 75 0.47 3.11 2.03
CA PRO A 75 -0.85 2.59 2.36
C PRO A 75 -1.61 2.07 1.13
N TYR A 76 -2.35 0.96 1.30
CA TYR A 76 -3.10 0.28 0.23
C TYR A 76 -4.47 0.93 -0.08
N LEU A 77 -4.45 2.26 -0.29
CA LEU A 77 -5.66 3.10 -0.37
C LEU A 77 -6.19 3.30 -1.79
N VAL A 78 -6.55 2.20 -2.47
CA VAL A 78 -7.25 2.26 -3.78
C VAL A 78 -8.70 1.88 -3.60
N ARG A 79 -9.61 2.70 -4.16
CA ARG A 79 -11.06 2.54 -3.98
C ARG A 79 -11.57 1.16 -4.40
N GLU A 80 -11.01 0.60 -5.46
CA GLU A 80 -11.39 -0.71 -5.99
C GLU A 80 -11.01 -1.84 -5.04
N ASP A 81 -9.79 -1.80 -4.52
CA ASP A 81 -9.26 -2.81 -3.61
C ASP A 81 -10.03 -2.84 -2.29
N LEU A 82 -10.58 -1.70 -1.88
CA LEU A 82 -11.29 -1.51 -0.61
C LEU A 82 -12.82 -1.62 -0.72
N LYS A 83 -13.38 -2.07 -1.86
CA LYS A 83 -14.84 -2.20 -2.03
C LYS A 83 -15.49 -3.10 -0.99
N ASP A 84 -14.83 -4.21 -0.65
CA ASP A 84 -15.37 -5.23 0.26
C ASP A 84 -15.14 -4.90 1.73
N VAL A 85 -14.05 -4.19 2.02
CA VAL A 85 -13.59 -3.89 3.40
C VAL A 85 -14.12 -2.54 3.89
N GLY A 86 -14.23 -1.57 2.98
CA GLY A 86 -14.53 -0.18 3.30
C GLY A 86 -13.28 0.59 3.76
N ARG A 87 -13.15 1.84 3.30
CA ARG A 87 -11.98 2.70 3.58
C ARG A 87 -11.72 2.91 5.06
N LEU A 88 -12.77 3.17 5.83
CA LEU A 88 -12.65 3.43 7.27
C LEU A 88 -12.22 2.18 8.04
N SER A 89 -12.78 1.01 7.69
CA SER A 89 -12.38 -0.27 8.28
C SER A 89 -10.92 -0.56 7.99
N TYR A 90 -10.50 -0.42 6.72
CA TYR A 90 -9.10 -0.58 6.32
C TYR A 90 -8.18 0.32 7.13
N PHE A 91 -8.52 1.61 7.27
CA PHE A 91 -7.72 2.56 8.05
C PHE A 91 -7.52 2.08 9.49
N PHE A 92 -8.58 1.65 10.17
CA PHE A 92 -8.45 1.13 11.54
C PHE A 92 -7.66 -0.18 11.61
N MET A 93 -7.78 -1.06 10.62
CA MET A 93 -7.02 -2.30 10.53
C MET A 93 -5.52 -2.03 10.32
N GLU A 94 -5.18 -1.16 9.38
CA GLU A 94 -3.81 -0.73 9.10
C GLU A 94 -3.19 -0.04 10.32
N GLN A 95 -3.91 0.91 10.95
CA GLN A 95 -3.46 1.56 12.18
C GLN A 95 -3.23 0.55 13.30
N TYR A 96 -4.12 -0.43 13.46
CA TYR A 96 -3.93 -1.49 14.46
C TYR A 96 -2.65 -2.31 14.19
N LEU A 97 -2.42 -2.72 12.93
CA LEU A 97 -1.24 -3.47 12.53
C LEU A 97 0.05 -2.67 12.70
N VAL A 98 0.08 -1.42 12.23
CA VAL A 98 1.23 -0.52 12.35
C VAL A 98 1.56 -0.26 13.82
N ASN A 99 0.55 -0.03 14.67
CA ASN A 99 0.77 0.17 16.10
C ASN A 99 1.35 -1.09 16.77
N ARG A 100 0.88 -2.29 16.40
CA ARG A 100 1.46 -3.55 16.88
C ARG A 100 2.91 -3.71 16.41
N SER A 101 3.19 -3.38 15.14
CA SER A 101 4.55 -3.42 14.59
C SER A 101 5.51 -2.47 15.30
N GLN A 102 5.10 -1.22 15.50
CA GLN A 102 5.91 -0.23 16.20
C GLN A 102 6.18 -0.61 17.67
N GLN A 103 5.20 -1.20 18.36
CA GLN A 103 5.38 -1.70 19.71
C GLN A 103 6.41 -2.84 19.75
N GLY A 104 6.30 -3.83 18.85
CA GLY A 104 7.28 -4.92 18.74
C GLY A 104 8.68 -4.41 18.44
N TYR A 105 8.82 -3.49 17.48
CA TYR A 105 10.09 -2.87 17.13
C TYR A 105 10.72 -2.12 18.33
N ARG A 106 9.94 -1.27 19.02
CA ARG A 106 10.43 -0.49 20.18
C ARG A 106 10.91 -1.38 21.33
N LYS A 107 10.22 -2.50 21.56
CA LYS A 107 10.58 -3.46 22.61
C LYS A 107 11.62 -4.49 22.17
N ARG A 108 11.94 -4.55 20.88
CA ARG A 108 12.73 -5.64 20.25
C ARG A 108 12.11 -7.02 20.51
N GLU A 109 10.79 -7.07 20.48
CA GLU A 109 10.00 -8.26 20.73
C GLU A 109 9.23 -8.67 19.48
N LYS A 110 9.03 -9.98 19.31
CA LYS A 110 8.13 -10.51 18.29
C LYS A 110 6.69 -10.15 18.64
N ILE A 111 5.93 -9.75 17.64
CA ILE A 111 4.50 -9.49 17.76
C ILE A 111 3.80 -10.83 17.99
N THR A 112 3.11 -10.97 19.13
CA THR A 112 2.20 -12.09 19.34
C THR A 112 1.01 -11.98 18.39
N VAL A 113 0.78 -13.03 17.62
CA VAL A 113 -0.30 -13.12 16.63
C VAL A 113 -1.55 -13.69 17.28
N ASP A 114 -2.49 -12.81 17.62
CA ASP A 114 -3.85 -13.16 18.08
C ASP A 114 -4.83 -13.27 16.91
N ASP A 115 -6.05 -13.76 17.17
CA ASP A 115 -7.05 -13.98 16.12
C ASP A 115 -7.48 -12.69 15.41
N LYS A 116 -7.46 -11.55 16.11
CA LYS A 116 -7.77 -10.27 15.50
C LYS A 116 -6.69 -9.90 14.50
N LEU A 117 -5.42 -10.05 14.88
CA LEU A 117 -4.28 -9.75 14.02
C LEU A 117 -4.20 -10.70 12.82
N ARG A 118 -4.55 -11.98 12.99
CA ARG A 118 -4.68 -12.94 11.86
C ARG A 118 -5.66 -12.46 10.81
N ARG A 119 -6.86 -12.03 11.23
CA ARG A 119 -7.88 -11.51 10.31
C ARG A 119 -7.40 -10.24 9.61
N VAL A 120 -6.76 -9.35 10.35
CA VAL A 120 -6.19 -8.11 9.78
C VAL A 120 -5.17 -8.43 8.69
N ILE A 121 -4.18 -9.29 8.98
CA ILE A 121 -3.17 -9.66 7.99
C ILE A 121 -3.77 -10.39 6.80
N SER A 122 -4.73 -11.30 7.00
CA SER A 122 -5.42 -11.99 5.89
C SER A 122 -6.03 -10.99 4.91
N THR A 123 -6.72 -9.96 5.41
CA THR A 123 -7.29 -8.91 4.56
C THR A 123 -6.22 -8.06 3.87
N ILE A 124 -5.11 -7.76 4.55
CA ILE A 124 -3.99 -7.02 3.94
C ILE A 124 -3.34 -7.83 2.81
N LEU A 125 -3.15 -9.13 3.01
CA LEU A 125 -2.61 -10.04 1.98
C LEU A 125 -3.53 -10.12 0.76
N GLU A 126 -4.85 -10.25 0.97
CA GLU A 126 -5.82 -10.23 -0.15
C GLU A 126 -5.74 -8.93 -0.97
N ILE A 127 -5.54 -7.78 -0.30
CA ILE A 127 -5.34 -6.49 -0.97
C ILE A 127 -3.99 -6.47 -1.71
N TYR A 128 -2.93 -6.97 -1.07
CA TYR A 128 -1.59 -7.05 -1.66
C TYR A 128 -1.58 -7.89 -2.95
N ASP A 129 -2.21 -9.07 -2.94
CA ASP A 129 -2.32 -9.98 -4.10
C ASP A 129 -3.12 -9.35 -5.25
N ARG A 130 -4.20 -8.62 -4.95
CA ARG A 130 -4.96 -7.84 -5.95
C ARG A 130 -4.07 -6.79 -6.61
N ARG A 131 -3.18 -6.14 -5.83
CA ARG A 131 -2.27 -5.10 -6.34
C ARG A 131 -1.11 -5.69 -7.15
N ILE A 132 -0.58 -6.86 -6.76
CA ILE A 132 0.35 -7.62 -7.63
C ILE A 132 -0.32 -7.93 -8.96
N SER A 133 -1.54 -8.45 -8.94
CA SER A 133 -2.30 -8.80 -10.15
C SER A 133 -2.53 -7.57 -11.05
N ARG A 134 -2.75 -6.40 -10.47
CA ARG A 134 -2.86 -5.12 -11.20
C ARG A 134 -1.53 -4.72 -11.85
N ILE A 135 -0.40 -4.87 -11.15
CA ILE A 135 0.93 -4.63 -11.73
C ILE A 135 1.18 -5.60 -12.88
N ASP A 136 0.96 -6.90 -12.68
CA ASP A 136 1.15 -7.93 -13.70
C ASP A 136 0.36 -7.64 -14.98
N ALA A 137 -0.92 -7.31 -14.86
CA ALA A 137 -1.75 -6.94 -16.01
C ALA A 137 -1.21 -5.71 -16.76
N ASN A 138 -0.61 -4.75 -16.06
CA ASN A 138 -0.04 -3.55 -16.68
C ASN A 138 1.36 -3.82 -17.29
N ILE A 139 2.16 -4.72 -16.70
CA ILE A 139 3.37 -5.26 -17.33
C ILE A 139 3.01 -5.97 -18.63
N GLY A 140 1.96 -6.79 -18.62
CA GLY A 140 1.44 -7.46 -19.83
C GLY A 140 1.17 -6.48 -20.97
N LYS A 141 0.52 -5.34 -20.67
CA LYS A 141 0.30 -4.27 -21.66
C LYS A 141 1.60 -3.70 -22.23
N LEU A 142 2.64 -3.51 -21.41
CA LEU A 142 3.94 -3.05 -21.89
C LEU A 142 4.59 -4.06 -22.83
N VAL A 143 4.56 -5.35 -22.45
CA VAL A 143 5.08 -6.45 -23.27
C VAL A 143 4.35 -6.52 -24.60
N ASP A 144 3.02 -6.38 -24.59
CA ASP A 144 2.21 -6.38 -25.81
C ASP A 144 2.52 -5.19 -26.72
N ILE A 145 2.79 -4.02 -26.16
CA ILE A 145 3.22 -2.84 -26.95
C ILE A 145 4.60 -3.08 -27.57
N ILE A 146 5.56 -3.60 -26.83
CA ILE A 146 6.90 -3.93 -27.36
C ILE A 146 6.79 -4.95 -28.50
N ARG A 147 5.91 -5.93 -28.37
CA ARG A 147 5.60 -6.89 -29.45
C ARG A 147 4.94 -6.23 -30.65
N GLY A 148 3.90 -5.44 -30.44
CA GLY A 148 3.13 -4.79 -31.49
C GLY A 148 3.93 -3.76 -32.28
N GLU A 149 4.90 -3.09 -31.65
CA GLU A 149 5.80 -2.13 -32.30
C GLU A 149 7.03 -2.79 -32.95
N GLY A 150 7.14 -4.13 -32.92
CA GLY A 150 8.24 -4.86 -33.56
C GLY A 150 9.56 -4.87 -32.80
N LEU A 151 9.59 -4.39 -31.55
CA LEU A 151 10.81 -4.16 -30.77
C LEU A 151 11.32 -5.41 -30.01
N SER A 152 10.62 -6.55 -30.13
CA SER A 152 10.85 -7.73 -29.29
C SER A 152 12.26 -8.33 -29.38
N LYS A 153 12.92 -8.24 -30.54
CA LYS A 153 14.26 -8.82 -30.76
C LYS A 153 15.39 -7.91 -30.28
N GLU A 154 15.10 -6.63 -30.07
CA GLU A 154 16.10 -5.58 -29.78
C GLU A 154 15.90 -4.97 -28.39
N THR A 155 14.90 -5.47 -27.63
CA THR A 155 14.60 -4.99 -26.29
C THR A 155 14.91 -6.07 -25.26
N VAL A 156 15.72 -5.73 -24.27
CA VAL A 156 15.88 -6.53 -23.05
C VAL A 156 14.92 -6.00 -21.99
N LEU A 157 14.13 -6.89 -21.41
CA LEU A 157 13.26 -6.58 -20.28
C LEU A 157 13.84 -7.16 -19.00
N ILE A 158 13.99 -6.30 -18.00
CA ILE A 158 14.46 -6.67 -16.67
C ILE A 158 13.34 -6.32 -15.70
N PHE A 159 12.92 -7.30 -14.91
CA PHE A 159 11.98 -7.14 -13.83
C PHE A 159 12.72 -7.39 -12.54
N THR A 160 12.56 -6.49 -11.57
CA THR A 160 13.11 -6.67 -10.24
C THR A 160 12.34 -5.86 -9.21
N SER A 161 12.64 -6.06 -7.95
CA SER A 161 12.13 -5.29 -6.82
C SER A 161 13.29 -4.81 -5.95
N ASP A 162 13.10 -3.67 -5.29
CA ASP A 162 14.03 -3.11 -4.32
C ASP A 162 14.13 -3.96 -3.05
N HIS A 163 13.01 -4.50 -2.56
CA HIS A 163 12.94 -5.41 -1.42
C HIS A 163 11.59 -6.16 -1.37
N GLY A 164 11.52 -7.22 -0.56
CA GLY A 164 10.26 -7.90 -0.24
C GLY A 164 9.49 -7.24 0.92
N GLN A 165 8.48 -7.92 1.45
CA GLN A 165 7.58 -7.39 2.48
C GLN A 165 7.24 -8.47 3.50
N GLY A 166 7.41 -8.15 4.79
CA GLY A 166 7.07 -9.05 5.89
C GLY A 166 5.62 -8.90 6.36
N PHE A 167 4.94 -10.03 6.54
CA PHE A 167 3.53 -10.15 6.94
C PHE A 167 3.33 -10.99 8.20
N LEU A 168 4.24 -10.88 9.18
CA LEU A 168 4.23 -11.55 10.50
C LEU A 168 4.76 -12.99 10.54
N GLU A 169 5.38 -13.49 9.48
CA GLU A 169 6.01 -14.83 9.42
C GLU A 169 6.97 -15.06 10.59
N HIS A 170 7.75 -14.03 10.93
CA HIS A 170 8.68 -14.04 12.06
C HIS A 170 8.23 -13.15 13.24
N GLY A 171 6.95 -12.78 13.28
CA GLY A 171 6.40 -11.87 14.29
C GLY A 171 6.79 -10.41 14.05
N PHE A 172 7.07 -10.03 12.81
CA PHE A 172 7.37 -8.66 12.40
C PHE A 172 6.58 -8.30 11.15
N TYR A 173 6.21 -7.03 11.01
CA TYR A 173 5.50 -6.51 9.85
C TYR A 173 6.30 -5.35 9.27
N SER A 174 6.32 -5.25 7.94
CA SER A 174 7.13 -4.31 7.16
C SER A 174 8.57 -4.77 6.90
N HIS A 175 9.27 -3.99 6.07
CA HIS A 175 10.63 -4.19 5.56
C HIS A 175 11.69 -3.40 6.36
N GLY A 176 11.50 -3.29 7.68
CA GLY A 176 12.47 -2.64 8.59
C GLY A 176 13.79 -3.41 8.71
N ALA A 177 14.57 -3.15 9.77
CA ALA A 177 15.90 -3.75 9.99
C ALA A 177 15.89 -5.26 10.31
N TYR A 178 15.32 -6.06 9.42
CA TYR A 178 15.19 -7.50 9.47
C TYR A 178 15.80 -8.09 8.19
N PHE A 179 16.54 -9.19 8.34
CA PHE A 179 17.32 -9.81 7.27
C PHE A 179 16.77 -11.20 6.91
N TYR A 180 15.45 -11.33 6.91
CA TYR A 180 14.78 -12.57 6.54
C TYR A 180 14.53 -12.65 5.03
N GLU A 181 14.32 -13.87 4.54
CA GLU A 181 14.15 -14.15 3.11
C GLU A 181 12.98 -13.37 2.49
N GLU A 182 11.87 -13.20 3.21
CA GLU A 182 10.72 -12.43 2.72
C GLU A 182 11.02 -10.94 2.52
N ILE A 183 12.11 -10.42 3.07
CA ILE A 183 12.57 -9.04 2.85
C ILE A 183 13.69 -8.99 1.79
N LEU A 184 14.61 -9.95 1.82
CA LEU A 184 15.82 -9.90 0.99
C LEU A 184 15.66 -10.55 -0.39
N ARG A 185 14.74 -11.50 -0.53
CA ARG A 185 14.55 -12.24 -1.77
C ARG A 185 13.60 -11.51 -2.70
N ALA A 186 14.14 -10.51 -3.40
CA ALA A 186 13.46 -9.85 -4.51
C ALA A 186 13.62 -10.66 -5.81
N PRO A 187 12.59 -10.66 -6.69
CA PRO A 187 12.72 -11.13 -8.07
C PRO A 187 13.68 -10.26 -8.89
#